data_AF-A0A015LLI5-F1
#
_entry.id   AF-A0A015LLI5-F1
#
_cell.length_a   1.000
_cell.length_b   1.000
_cell.length_c   1.000
_cell.angle_alpha   90.00
_cell.angle_beta   90.00
_cell.angle_gamma   90.00
#
_symmetry.space_group_name_H-M   'P 1'
#
loop_
_entity.id
_entity.type
_entity.pdbx_description
1 polymer ?
#
loop_
_entity_poly.entity_id
_entity_poly.type
_entity_poly.pdbx_seq_one_letter_code
_entity_poly.pdbx_strand_id
1 'polypeptide(L)'
;MEREIKSIVLDKVLIKENNEDKLITDEEKIKDIVNDHFQNIAGSTNQRKILSEYWAKFYFLQDEINDIIYKDLMVEPTNDELNEALNKLSNNKASGPTGISNEMLKHASPEFKEIIRKLIILIFNNQEIPLEWKYANVYPIPKPKSWVVN
;
A
#
# COMPACT_ATOMS: atom_id res chain seq x y z
N MET A 1 19.72 -24.51 -4.52
CA MET A 1 19.37 -23.82 -5.77
C MET A 1 19.64 -22.34 -5.58
N GLU A 2 20.78 -21.86 -6.04
CA GLU A 2 21.12 -20.43 -6.03
C GLU A 2 20.20 -19.71 -7.03
N ARG A 3 19.43 -18.74 -6.54
CA ARG A 3 18.68 -17.83 -7.41
C ARG A 3 19.69 -16.85 -8.01
N GLU A 4 19.91 -16.93 -9.30
CA GLU A 4 20.68 -15.94 -10.05
C GLU A 4 19.99 -14.57 -9.91
N ILE A 5 20.66 -13.61 -9.27
CA ILE A 5 20.13 -12.25 -9.08
C ILE A 5 20.27 -11.52 -10.41
N LYS A 6 19.17 -11.43 -11.16
CA LYS A 6 19.11 -10.59 -12.37
C LYS A 6 18.75 -9.16 -11.96
N SER A 7 19.70 -8.24 -12.03
CA SER A 7 19.41 -6.82 -11.91
C SER A 7 18.78 -6.33 -13.21
N ILE A 8 17.70 -5.58 -13.11
CA ILE A 8 17.13 -4.85 -14.24
C ILE A 8 17.42 -3.38 -13.99
N VAL A 9 18.09 -2.76 -14.95
CA VAL A 9 18.34 -1.32 -14.98
C VAL A 9 17.25 -0.69 -15.84
N LEU A 10 16.64 0.39 -15.35
CA LEU A 10 15.67 1.16 -16.11
C LEU A 10 16.43 2.21 -16.91
N ASP A 11 16.98 1.79 -18.05
CA ASP A 11 17.84 2.58 -18.95
C ASP A 11 17.12 3.03 -20.24
N LYS A 12 15.88 2.57 -20.42
CA LYS A 12 15.06 2.85 -21.61
C LYS A 12 13.59 2.95 -21.24
N VAL A 13 12.89 3.90 -21.85
CA VAL A 13 11.44 4.07 -21.71
C VAL A 13 10.82 4.25 -23.10
N LEU A 14 9.74 3.53 -23.37
CA LEU A 14 8.94 3.72 -24.58
C LEU A 14 7.79 4.68 -24.28
N ILE A 15 7.72 5.79 -25.00
CA ILE A 15 6.61 6.76 -24.90
C ILE A 15 5.85 6.82 -26.21
N LYS A 16 4.57 7.20 -26.15
CA LYS A 16 3.78 7.53 -27.34
C LYS A 16 3.80 9.02 -27.60
N GLU A 17 4.40 9.43 -28.71
CA GLU A 17 4.41 10.81 -29.19
C GLU A 17 3.77 10.83 -30.58
N ASN A 18 2.67 11.58 -30.76
CA ASN A 18 1.91 11.64 -32.02
C ASN A 18 1.45 10.26 -32.57
N ASN A 19 1.03 9.35 -31.69
CA ASN A 19 0.69 7.95 -32.02
C ASN A 19 1.86 7.09 -32.54
N GLU A 20 3.09 7.58 -32.49
CA GLU A 20 4.29 6.81 -32.79
C GLU A 20 5.02 6.44 -31.50
N ASP A 21 5.56 5.23 -31.47
CA ASP A 21 6.35 4.73 -30.34
C ASP A 21 7.77 5.31 -30.44
N LYS A 22 8.18 6.09 -29.45
CA LYS A 22 9.50 6.70 -29.35
C LYS A 22 10.27 6.12 -28.18
N LEU A 23 11.47 5.61 -28.47
CA LEU A 23 12.38 5.08 -27.46
C LEU A 23 13.24 6.21 -26.88
N ILE A 24 13.14 6.42 -25.57
CA ILE A 24 13.96 7.37 -24.82
C ILE A 24 15.07 6.59 -24.10
N THR A 25 16.31 7.02 -24.28
CA THR A 25 17.51 6.43 -23.65
C THR A 25 18.31 7.46 -22.85
N ASP A 26 17.85 8.71 -22.81
CA ASP A 26 18.50 9.80 -22.07
C ASP A 26 18.16 9.71 -20.58
N GLU A 27 19.16 9.72 -19.72
CA GLU A 27 19.01 9.40 -18.30
C GLU A 27 18.14 10.42 -17.55
N GLU A 28 18.31 11.71 -17.82
CA GLU A 28 17.52 12.76 -17.16
C GLU A 28 16.07 12.69 -17.62
N LYS A 29 15.82 12.57 -18.93
CA LYS A 29 14.45 12.40 -19.45
C LYS A 29 13.77 11.14 -18.94
N ILE A 30 14.50 10.04 -18.80
CA ILE A 30 13.96 8.81 -18.23
C ILE A 30 13.49 9.04 -16.79
N LYS A 31 14.29 9.71 -15.96
CA LYS A 31 13.92 10.01 -14.56
C LYS A 31 12.65 10.84 -14.50
N ASP A 32 12.54 11.89 -15.31
CA ASP A 32 11.36 12.75 -15.36
C ASP A 32 10.11 12.00 -15.78
N ILE A 33 10.19 11.23 -16.88
CA ILE A 33 9.06 10.46 -17.42
C ILE A 33 8.60 9.40 -16.42
N VAL A 34 9.53 8.67 -15.80
CA VAL A 34 9.22 7.62 -14.84
C VAL A 34 8.59 8.20 -13.58
N ASN A 35 9.14 9.30 -13.07
CA ASN A 35 8.59 9.97 -11.91
C ASN A 35 7.16 10.45 -12.16
N ASP A 36 6.92 11.16 -13.28
CA ASP A 36 5.59 11.61 -13.65
C ASP A 36 4.60 10.44 -13.81
N HIS A 37 5.02 9.37 -14.49
CA HIS A 37 4.21 8.18 -14.66
C HIS A 37 3.78 7.58 -13.32
N PHE A 38 4.72 7.28 -12.41
CA PHE A 38 4.37 6.61 -11.16
C PHE A 38 3.68 7.51 -10.13
N GLN A 39 3.83 8.84 -10.22
CA GLN A 39 3.02 9.76 -9.42
C GLN A 39 1.55 9.77 -9.86
N ASN A 40 1.29 9.61 -11.16
CA ASN A 40 -0.03 9.80 -11.75
C ASN A 40 -0.73 8.50 -12.19
N ILE A 41 -0.04 7.35 -12.18
CA ILE A 41 -0.61 6.07 -12.66
C ILE A 41 -1.79 5.60 -11.80
N ALA A 42 -1.79 5.91 -10.51
CA ALA A 42 -2.83 5.54 -9.57
C ALA A 42 -4.01 6.52 -9.65
N GLY A 43 -4.76 6.49 -10.76
CA GLY A 43 -5.94 7.34 -10.98
C GLY A 43 -7.20 6.96 -10.18
N SER A 44 -7.07 6.12 -9.14
CA SER A 44 -8.21 5.67 -8.36
C SER A 44 -8.66 6.75 -7.37
N THR A 45 -9.89 7.23 -7.51
CA THR A 45 -10.52 8.10 -6.52
C THR A 45 -11.21 7.26 -5.44
N ASN A 46 -11.02 7.64 -4.17
CA ASN A 46 -11.77 7.05 -3.06
C ASN A 46 -13.17 7.68 -3.03
N GLN A 47 -14.07 7.11 -3.82
CA GLN A 47 -15.46 7.55 -3.94
C GLN A 47 -16.40 6.35 -3.75
N ARG A 48 -17.62 6.63 -3.30
CA ARG A 48 -18.66 5.60 -3.16
C ARG A 48 -18.90 4.95 -4.52
N LYS A 49 -18.64 3.64 -4.60
CA LYS A 49 -18.91 2.87 -5.82
C LYS A 49 -20.35 2.42 -5.81
N ILE A 50 -21.09 2.72 -6.88
CA ILE A 50 -22.40 2.15 -7.11
C ILE A 50 -22.18 0.73 -7.61
N LEU A 51 -22.66 -0.26 -6.86
CA LEU A 51 -22.60 -1.65 -7.28
C LEU A 51 -23.61 -1.88 -8.41
N SER A 52 -23.21 -2.64 -9.43
CA SER A 52 -24.17 -3.14 -10.41
C SER A 52 -25.11 -4.15 -9.75
N GLU A 53 -26.29 -4.37 -10.34
CA GLU A 53 -27.26 -5.37 -9.86
C GLU A 53 -26.62 -6.76 -9.68
N TYR A 54 -25.74 -7.15 -10.60
CA TYR A 54 -25.01 -8.42 -10.52
C TYR A 54 -24.14 -8.52 -9.27
N TRP A 55 -23.44 -7.44 -8.88
CA TRP A 55 -22.58 -7.45 -7.71
C TRP A 55 -23.38 -7.27 -6.42
N ALA A 56 -24.41 -6.42 -6.43
CA ALA A 56 -25.23 -6.12 -5.25
C ALA A 56 -25.74 -7.38 -4.55
N LYS A 57 -26.14 -8.41 -5.31
CA LYS A 57 -26.61 -9.69 -4.75
C LYS A 57 -25.60 -10.41 -3.84
N PHE A 58 -24.30 -10.19 -4.05
CA PHE A 58 -23.23 -10.82 -3.25
C PHE A 58 -22.83 -10.02 -2.01
N TYR A 59 -23.30 -8.77 -1.90
CA TYR A 59 -22.98 -7.87 -0.78
C TYR A 59 -24.18 -7.60 0.14
N PHE A 60 -25.32 -8.27 -0.06
CA PHE A 60 -26.40 -8.25 0.92
C PHE A 60 -26.01 -9.02 2.17
N LEU A 61 -26.54 -8.57 3.31
CA LEU A 61 -26.47 -9.31 4.57
C LEU A 61 -27.07 -10.71 4.37
N GLN A 62 -26.39 -11.72 4.90
CA GLN A 62 -26.90 -13.08 4.88
C GLN A 62 -27.69 -13.31 6.17
N ASP A 63 -28.97 -13.63 6.07
CA ASP A 63 -29.86 -13.83 7.21
C ASP A 63 -29.40 -14.96 8.16
N GLU A 64 -28.59 -15.89 7.66
CA GLU A 64 -28.01 -16.99 8.43
C GLU A 64 -26.88 -16.53 9.38
N ILE A 65 -26.31 -15.35 9.14
CA ILE A 65 -25.23 -14.80 9.95
C ILE A 65 -25.84 -14.04 11.13
N ASN A 66 -25.53 -14.49 12.35
CA ASN A 66 -25.95 -13.79 13.55
C ASN A 66 -25.13 -12.50 13.74
N ASP A 67 -25.82 -11.36 13.80
CA ASP A 67 -25.22 -10.03 13.99
C ASP A 67 -24.31 -9.91 15.22
N ILE A 68 -24.44 -10.81 16.19
CA ILE A 68 -23.57 -10.86 17.38
C ILE A 68 -22.09 -10.96 17.03
N ILE A 69 -21.72 -11.47 15.85
CA ILE A 69 -20.31 -11.54 15.43
C ILE A 69 -19.68 -10.16 15.21
N TYR A 70 -20.50 -9.12 14.99
CA TYR A 70 -20.04 -7.75 14.76
C TYR A 70 -20.05 -6.88 16.01
N LYS A 71 -20.54 -7.40 17.15
CA LYS A 71 -20.75 -6.61 18.37
C LYS A 71 -19.49 -5.87 18.84
N ASP A 72 -18.32 -6.47 18.64
CA ASP A 72 -17.04 -5.95 19.10
C ASP A 72 -16.23 -5.28 17.98
N LEU A 73 -16.77 -5.17 16.76
CA LEU A 73 -16.02 -4.70 15.57
C LEU A 73 -15.47 -3.27 15.74
N MET A 74 -16.20 -2.42 16.45
CA MET A 74 -15.84 -1.02 16.69
C MET A 74 -15.35 -0.77 18.13
N VAL A 75 -15.11 -1.83 18.90
CA VAL A 75 -14.55 -1.70 20.25
C VAL A 75 -13.11 -1.24 20.14
N GLU A 76 -12.72 -0.32 21.02
CA GLU A 76 -11.37 0.22 21.06
C GLU A 76 -10.34 -0.90 21.31
N PRO A 77 -9.23 -0.95 20.55
CA PRO A 77 -8.24 -1.99 20.71
C PRO A 77 -7.56 -1.91 22.08
N THR A 78 -7.38 -3.08 22.67
CA THR A 78 -6.65 -3.28 23.92
C THR A 78 -5.13 -3.19 23.69
N ASN A 79 -4.38 -3.08 24.78
CA ASN A 79 -2.92 -3.14 24.74
C ASN A 79 -2.38 -4.48 24.24
N ASP A 80 -3.06 -5.57 24.57
CA ASP A 80 -2.65 -6.92 24.16
C ASP A 80 -2.86 -7.12 22.66
N GLU A 81 -4.01 -6.69 22.13
CA GLU A 81 -4.30 -6.73 20.69
C GLU A 81 -3.30 -5.86 19.90
N LEU A 82 -2.97 -4.67 20.40
CA LEU A 82 -1.96 -3.84 19.78
C LEU A 82 -0.59 -4.54 19.76
N ASN A 83 -0.16 -5.10 20.90
CA ASN A 83 1.12 -5.80 20.97
C ASN A 83 1.16 -7.02 20.05
N GLU A 84 0.07 -7.78 19.97
CA GLU A 84 -0.05 -8.92 19.06
C GLU A 84 0.06 -8.46 17.59
N ALA A 85 -0.65 -7.39 17.21
CA ALA A 85 -0.58 -6.83 15.87
C ALA A 85 0.83 -6.34 15.52
N LEU A 86 1.50 -5.62 16.43
CA LEU A 86 2.87 -5.16 16.24
C LEU A 86 3.84 -6.34 16.07
N ASN A 87 3.71 -7.39 16.87
CA ASN A 87 4.58 -8.56 16.78
C ASN A 87 4.40 -9.33 15.46
N LYS A 88 3.20 -9.31 14.88
CA LYS A 88 2.88 -9.92 13.57
C LYS A 88 3.45 -9.15 12.37
N LEU A 89 3.92 -7.91 12.54
CA LEU A 89 4.56 -7.18 11.45
C LEU A 89 5.73 -7.98 10.88
N SER A 90 5.95 -7.91 9.57
CA SER A 90 7.07 -8.64 8.95
C SER A 90 8.37 -7.83 9.05
N ASN A 91 9.48 -8.50 9.30
CA ASN A 91 10.79 -7.83 9.35
C ASN A 91 11.34 -7.56 7.94
N ASN A 92 12.28 -6.63 7.85
CA ASN A 92 12.99 -6.21 6.64
C ASN A 92 12.05 -5.74 5.53
N LYS A 93 10.98 -5.04 5.92
CA LYS A 93 10.09 -4.35 4.99
C LYS A 93 10.54 -2.91 4.82
N ALA A 94 10.32 -2.37 3.63
CA ALA A 94 10.57 -0.97 3.35
C ALA A 94 9.70 -0.11 4.29
N SER A 95 10.32 0.87 4.92
CA SER A 95 9.62 1.89 5.69
C SER A 95 8.99 2.93 4.77
N GLY A 96 7.95 3.60 5.28
CA GLY A 96 7.38 4.77 4.60
C GLY A 96 8.32 5.99 4.66
N PRO A 97 7.86 7.16 4.18
CA PRO A 97 8.67 8.38 4.14
C PRO A 97 9.26 8.82 5.51
N THR A 98 8.66 8.39 6.63
CA THR A 98 9.15 8.71 7.98
C THR A 98 10.38 7.90 8.39
N GLY A 99 10.71 6.81 7.68
CA GLY A 99 11.82 5.93 8.04
C GLY A 99 11.54 4.98 9.21
N ILE A 100 10.36 5.03 9.85
CA ILE A 100 10.01 4.14 10.97
C ILE A 100 9.83 2.72 10.44
N SER A 101 10.68 1.79 10.91
CA SER A 101 10.62 0.39 10.50
C SER A 101 9.69 -0.44 11.38
N ASN A 102 9.27 -1.61 10.89
CA ASN A 102 8.45 -2.54 11.67
C ASN A 102 9.18 -3.01 12.94
N GLU A 103 10.50 -3.19 12.88
CA GLU A 103 11.34 -3.56 14.02
C GLU A 103 11.31 -2.47 15.10
N MET A 104 11.37 -1.18 14.70
CA MET A 104 11.26 -0.07 15.66
C MET A 104 9.91 -0.11 16.37
N LEU A 105 8.82 -0.39 15.65
CA LEU A 105 7.48 -0.49 16.24
C LEU A 105 7.36 -1.69 17.19
N LYS A 106 7.94 -2.85 16.85
CA LYS A 106 7.95 -4.04 17.71
C LYS A 106 8.67 -3.80 19.03
N HIS A 107 9.85 -3.18 18.94
CA HIS A 107 10.76 -2.92 20.06
C HIS A 107 10.53 -1.55 20.73
N ALA A 108 9.47 -0.84 20.33
CA ALA A 108 9.12 0.43 20.93
C ALA A 108 8.85 0.31 22.43
N SER A 109 9.12 1.39 23.16
CA SER A 109 8.83 1.46 24.59
C SER A 109 7.31 1.38 24.85
N PRO A 110 6.88 0.94 26.05
CA PRO A 110 5.48 0.93 26.42
C PRO A 110 4.78 2.29 26.21
N GLU A 111 5.45 3.38 26.54
CA GLU A 111 4.93 4.75 26.40
C GLU A 111 4.66 5.10 24.92
N PHE A 112 5.57 4.71 24.02
CA PHE A 112 5.39 4.93 22.59
C PHE A 112 4.25 4.07 22.03
N LYS A 113 4.12 2.82 22.50
CA LYS A 113 2.99 1.95 22.11
C LYS A 113 1.66 2.50 22.58
N GLU A 114 1.58 3.13 23.76
CA GLU A 114 0.36 3.83 24.19
C GLU A 114 0.01 5.01 23.28
N ILE A 115 1.00 5.75 22.76
CA ILE A 115 0.77 6.82 21.78
C ILE A 115 0.18 6.24 20.49
N ILE A 116 0.75 5.13 19.99
CA ILE A 116 0.23 4.42 18.81
C ILE A 116 -1.22 3.98 19.05
N ARG A 117 -1.52 3.39 20.22
CA ARG A 117 -2.87 2.93 20.56
C ARG A 117 -3.88 4.08 20.56
N LYS A 118 -3.53 5.21 21.19
CA LYS A 118 -4.36 6.42 21.20
C LYS A 118 -4.63 6.93 19.79
N LEU A 119 -3.63 6.92 18.91
CA LEU A 119 -3.82 7.28 17.51
C LEU A 119 -4.81 6.33 16.80
N ILE A 120 -4.68 5.02 17.00
CA ILE A 120 -5.60 4.03 16.41
C ILE A 120 -7.03 4.23 16.93
N ILE A 121 -7.20 4.48 18.24
CA ILE A 121 -8.50 4.78 18.84
C ILE A 121 -9.13 6.03 18.21
N LEU A 122 -8.35 7.10 18.02
CA LEU A 122 -8.83 8.31 17.34
C LEU A 122 -9.29 8.00 15.91
N ILE A 123 -8.58 7.13 15.19
CA ILE A 123 -8.98 6.70 13.84
C ILE A 123 -10.30 5.91 13.88
N PHE A 124 -10.48 5.00 14.85
CA PHE A 124 -11.72 4.21 14.99
C PHE A 124 -12.92 5.11 15.31
N ASN A 125 -12.74 6.06 16.23
CA ASN A 125 -13.80 6.95 16.69
C ASN A 125 -14.18 8.00 15.62
N ASN A 126 -13.20 8.55 14.91
CA ASN A 126 -13.44 9.61 13.92
C ASN A 126 -13.64 9.08 12.50
N GLN A 127 -13.30 7.82 12.24
CA GLN A 127 -13.32 7.19 10.90
C GLN A 127 -12.43 7.92 9.88
N GLU A 128 -11.39 8.59 10.37
CA GLU A 128 -10.46 9.39 9.58
C GLU A 128 -9.03 8.90 9.80
N ILE A 129 -8.32 8.63 8.70
CA ILE A 129 -6.90 8.28 8.73
C ILE A 129 -6.03 9.52 8.51
N PRO A 130 -4.82 9.56 9.09
CA PRO A 130 -3.86 10.63 8.82
C PRO A 130 -3.60 10.80 7.32
N LEU A 131 -3.58 12.04 6.84
CA LEU A 131 -3.31 12.32 5.42
C LEU A 131 -1.92 11.83 5.03
N GLU A 132 -0.98 11.89 5.96
CA GLU A 132 0.40 11.49 5.81
C GLU A 132 0.56 10.02 5.43
N TRP A 133 -0.39 9.17 5.85
CA TRP A 133 -0.39 7.73 5.51
C TRP A 133 -0.77 7.48 4.04
N LYS A 134 -1.22 8.50 3.32
CA LYS A 134 -1.44 8.44 1.87
C LYS A 134 -0.16 8.70 1.06
N TYR A 135 0.92 9.18 1.68
CA TYR A 135 2.21 9.35 1.02
C TYR A 135 3.03 8.07 1.07
N ALA A 136 3.70 7.75 -0.03
CA ALA A 136 4.59 6.60 -0.13
C ALA A 136 5.80 6.92 -1.00
N ASN A 137 6.94 6.33 -0.67
CA ASN A 137 8.09 6.30 -1.56
C ASN A 137 7.88 5.16 -2.57
N VAL A 138 7.77 5.51 -3.84
CA VAL A 138 7.56 4.51 -4.91
C VAL A 138 8.91 4.20 -5.56
N TYR A 139 9.31 2.93 -5.44
CA TYR A 139 10.48 2.39 -6.13
C TYR A 139 10.02 1.34 -7.13
N PRO A 140 10.14 1.60 -8.44
CA PRO A 140 9.87 0.59 -9.45
C PRO A 140 10.82 -0.60 -9.26
N ILE A 141 10.26 -1.79 -9.02
CA ILE A 141 11.04 -3.04 -8.96
C ILE A 141 10.69 -3.82 -10.23
N PRO A 142 11.56 -3.82 -11.25
CA PRO A 142 11.27 -4.52 -12.48
C PRO A 142 11.26 -6.04 -12.20
N LYS A 143 10.24 -6.72 -12.69
CA LYS A 143 10.19 -8.18 -12.61
C LYS A 143 11.16 -8.77 -13.64
N PRO A 144 11.97 -9.78 -13.28
CA PRO A 144 12.80 -10.51 -14.24
C PRO A 144 11.90 -11.24 -15.24
N LYS A 145 11.61 -10.59 -16.36
CA LYS A 145 10.99 -11.21 -17.54
C LYS A 145 11.98 -11.11 -18.68
N SER A 146 12.16 -12.22 -19.39
CA SER A 146 12.87 -12.21 -20.67
C SER A 146 12.10 -11.32 -21.64
N TRP A 147 12.79 -10.43 -22.33
CA TRP A 147 12.21 -9.66 -23.44
C TRP A 147 11.75 -10.66 -24.50
N VAL A 148 10.44 -10.66 -24.79
CA VAL A 148 9.89 -11.33 -25.97
C VAL A 148 9.33 -10.21 -26.83
N VAL A 149 10.02 -9.91 -27.93
CA VAL A 149 9.46 -9.07 -28.99
C VAL A 149 8.53 -9.99 -29.78
N ASN A 150 7.23 -9.67 -29.80
CA ASN A 150 6.30 -10.25 -30.77
C ASN A 150 6.27 -9.39 -32.02
#